data_AF-A0A9D2G7H1-F1
#
_entry.id   AF-A0A9D2G7H1-F1
#
_cell.length_a   1.000
_cell.length_b   1.000
_cell.length_c   1.000
_cell.angle_alpha   90.00
_cell.angle_beta   90.00
_cell.angle_gamma   90.00
#
_symmetry.space_group_name_H-M   'P 1'
#
loop_
_entity.id
_entity.type
_entity.pdbx_description
1 polymer ?
#
loop_
_entity_poly.entity_id
_entity_poly.type
_entity_poly.pdbx_seq_one_letter_code
_entity_poly.pdbx_strand_id
1 'polypeptide(L)'
;MIASEKDGSCWQQAFELLKEIIREERQENPSSMSELELVDDATDYEHDVQGWLEDCLDEMDMRKDYETLLRMCDDLLKMFGWPEYSGSDIKFLKVSALGELGRNREAVEYCRKWIQKEPENVVASTAGVYAFIRTKEYEEAEKLAAGFILNPTECTEENELMFTAASKLYEAMGRKKEKQQTDRAIKEYGERLEAELADFDMDDEDEYSFGDWDDDDLPF
;
A
#
# COMPACT_ATOMS: atom_id res chain seq x y z
N MET A 1 15.18 17.21 20.70
CA MET A 1 14.12 17.90 19.94
C MET A 1 14.74 18.50 18.69
N ILE A 2 14.78 17.72 17.62
CA ILE A 2 15.02 18.25 16.28
C ILE A 2 13.73 18.96 15.90
N ALA A 3 13.78 20.25 15.62
CA ALA A 3 12.64 20.96 15.09
C ALA A 3 12.30 20.31 13.75
N SER A 4 11.13 19.67 13.62
CA SER A 4 10.71 19.17 12.31
C SER A 4 10.63 20.37 11.37
N GLU A 5 11.35 20.30 10.25
CA GLU A 5 11.26 21.31 9.22
C GLU A 5 9.81 21.37 8.76
N LYS A 6 9.20 22.56 8.89
CA LYS A 6 7.75 22.74 8.72
C LYS A 6 7.26 22.39 7.31
N ASP A 7 8.14 22.36 6.31
CA ASP A 7 7.78 22.17 4.91
C ASP A 7 7.90 20.72 4.40
N GLY A 8 8.48 19.79 5.18
CA GLY A 8 8.68 18.40 4.74
C GLY A 8 9.72 18.26 3.62
N SER A 9 10.54 19.30 3.39
CA SER A 9 11.54 19.31 2.32
C SER A 9 12.64 18.27 2.52
N CYS A 10 12.93 17.87 3.76
CA CYS A 10 13.89 16.82 4.07
C CYS A 10 13.53 15.47 3.41
N TRP A 11 12.25 15.10 3.37
CA TRP A 11 11.79 13.87 2.70
C TRP A 11 12.09 13.88 1.21
N GLN A 12 11.81 15.01 0.56
CA GLN A 12 12.09 15.17 -0.87
C GLN A 12 13.60 15.19 -1.14
N GLN A 13 14.39 15.86 -0.30
CA GLN A 13 15.85 15.90 -0.44
C GLN A 13 16.46 14.50 -0.26
N ALA A 14 16.02 13.74 0.72
CA ALA A 14 16.47 12.37 0.95
C ALA A 14 16.06 11.44 -0.21
N PHE A 15 14.85 11.61 -0.77
CA PHE A 15 14.42 10.85 -1.94
C PHE A 15 15.26 11.14 -3.19
N GLU A 16 15.59 12.41 -3.43
CA GLU A 16 16.49 12.78 -4.52
C GLU A 16 17.91 12.25 -4.28
N LEU A 17 18.41 12.28 -3.04
CA LEU A 17 19.70 11.69 -2.69
C LEU A 17 19.72 10.17 -2.93
N LEU A 18 18.67 9.44 -2.57
CA LEU A 18 18.55 8.01 -2.85
C LEU A 18 18.65 7.72 -4.35
N LYS A 19 17.94 8.50 -5.18
CA LYS A 19 18.02 8.40 -6.64
C LYS A 19 19.43 8.65 -7.16
N GLU A 20 20.14 9.62 -6.59
CA GLU A 20 21.53 9.91 -6.95
C GLU A 20 22.46 8.74 -6.60
N ILE A 21 22.35 8.18 -5.38
CA ILE A 21 23.13 7.01 -4.94
C ILE A 21 22.89 5.83 -5.88
N ILE A 22 21.64 5.44 -6.13
CA ILE A 22 21.30 4.32 -7.03
C ILE A 22 21.86 4.55 -8.43
N ARG A 23 21.80 5.80 -8.92
CA ARG A 23 22.33 6.14 -10.25
C ARG A 23 23.86 6.05 -10.29
N GLU A 24 24.56 6.45 -9.24
CA GLU A 24 26.02 6.35 -9.15
C GLU A 24 26.47 4.88 -9.10
N GLU A 25 25.83 4.09 -8.24
CA GLU A 25 26.08 2.64 -8.15
C GLU A 25 25.87 1.93 -9.49
N ARG A 26 24.82 2.31 -10.23
CA ARG A 26 24.54 1.74 -11.57
C ARG A 26 25.50 2.19 -12.67
N GLN A 27 26.27 3.25 -12.47
CA GLN A 27 27.34 3.62 -13.42
C GLN A 27 28.52 2.64 -13.33
N GLU A 28 28.80 2.14 -12.13
CA GLU A 28 29.86 1.16 -11.91
C GLU A 28 29.38 -0.26 -12.20
N ASN A 29 28.16 -0.60 -11.76
CA ASN A 29 27.55 -1.91 -11.98
C ASN A 29 26.09 -1.75 -12.45
N PRO A 30 25.78 -1.91 -13.75
CA PRO A 30 24.45 -1.63 -14.30
C PRO A 30 23.27 -2.41 -13.69
N SER A 31 23.52 -3.58 -13.09
CA SER A 31 22.50 -4.37 -12.39
C SER A 31 22.42 -4.09 -10.90
N SER A 32 23.22 -3.16 -10.37
CA SER A 32 23.20 -2.79 -8.95
C SER A 32 21.84 -2.22 -8.56
N MET A 33 21.32 -2.68 -7.42
CA MET A 33 20.05 -2.23 -6.83
C MET A 33 18.91 -2.23 -7.85
N SER A 34 18.84 -3.23 -8.75
CA SER A 34 17.87 -3.25 -9.85
C SER A 34 16.43 -3.40 -9.36
N GLU A 35 16.24 -3.89 -8.14
CA GLU A 35 14.97 -4.11 -7.47
C GLU A 35 15.00 -3.38 -6.12
N LEU A 36 13.82 -3.04 -5.58
CA LEU A 36 13.74 -2.24 -4.38
C LEU A 36 14.36 -2.95 -3.16
N GLU A 37 14.12 -4.25 -3.01
CA GLU A 37 14.71 -5.09 -1.95
C GLU A 37 16.25 -5.06 -1.97
N LEU A 38 16.84 -5.04 -3.16
CA LEU A 38 18.30 -5.01 -3.33
C LEU A 38 18.96 -3.71 -2.84
N VAL A 39 18.18 -2.67 -2.56
CA VAL A 39 18.68 -1.43 -1.95
C VAL A 39 19.06 -1.69 -0.49
N ASP A 40 18.20 -2.36 0.26
CA ASP A 40 18.47 -2.71 1.66
C ASP A 40 19.52 -3.81 1.78
N ASP A 41 19.45 -4.81 0.90
CA ASP A 41 20.40 -5.91 0.79
C ASP A 41 21.85 -5.40 0.59
N ALA A 42 22.03 -4.29 -0.14
CA ALA A 42 23.34 -3.66 -0.35
C ALA A 42 23.96 -3.08 0.94
N THR A 43 23.13 -2.85 1.97
CA THR A 43 23.53 -2.34 3.27
C THR A 43 23.35 -3.37 4.40
N ASP A 44 23.15 -4.64 4.07
CA ASP A 44 22.82 -5.70 5.05
C ASP A 44 21.63 -5.30 5.95
N TYR A 45 20.64 -4.62 5.35
CA TYR A 45 19.43 -4.12 6.02
C TYR A 45 19.68 -3.14 7.18
N GLU A 46 20.83 -2.47 7.23
CA GLU A 46 21.17 -1.55 8.34
C GLU A 46 20.22 -0.35 8.46
N HIS A 47 19.57 0.05 7.35
CA HIS A 47 18.90 1.35 7.25
C HIS A 47 17.40 1.33 6.98
N ASP A 48 16.81 0.17 6.65
CA ASP A 48 15.39 0.02 6.32
C ASP A 48 14.89 1.10 5.32
N VAL A 49 15.55 1.15 4.17
CA VAL A 49 15.24 2.10 3.09
C VAL A 49 13.84 1.86 2.53
N GLN A 50 13.39 0.60 2.50
CA GLN A 50 12.02 0.23 2.14
C GLN A 50 11.00 0.87 3.09
N GLY A 51 11.11 0.64 4.41
CA GLY A 51 10.21 1.24 5.40
C GLY A 51 10.26 2.76 5.36
N TRP A 52 11.45 3.34 5.23
CA TRP A 52 11.60 4.80 5.07
C TRP A 52 10.92 5.34 3.80
N LEU A 53 10.95 4.60 2.69
CA LEU A 53 10.27 5.00 1.45
C LEU A 53 8.76 4.98 1.60
N GLU A 54 8.20 4.00 2.30
CA GLU A 54 6.77 3.94 2.62
C GLU A 54 6.34 5.17 3.43
N ASP A 55 7.06 5.46 4.53
CA ASP A 55 6.84 6.66 5.35
C ASP A 55 6.94 7.95 4.53
N CYS A 56 7.90 8.01 3.60
CA CYS A 56 8.09 9.17 2.72
C CYS A 56 6.89 9.40 1.81
N LEU A 57 6.35 8.35 1.19
CA LEU A 57 5.17 8.43 0.31
C LEU A 57 3.92 8.79 1.12
N ASP A 58 3.73 8.19 2.29
CA ASP A 58 2.61 8.46 3.18
C ASP A 58 2.63 9.91 3.68
N GLU A 59 3.80 10.45 4.03
CA GLU A 59 3.93 11.85 4.43
C GLU A 59 3.53 12.80 3.28
N MET A 60 3.87 12.48 2.03
CA MET A 60 3.44 13.29 0.88
C MET A 60 1.91 13.23 0.69
N ASP A 61 1.30 12.06 0.87
CA ASP A 61 -0.16 11.88 0.81
C ASP A 61 -0.87 12.64 1.95
N MET A 62 -0.40 12.49 3.19
CA MET A 62 -0.92 13.18 4.37
C MET A 62 -0.84 14.71 4.24
N ARG A 63 0.23 15.23 3.63
CA ARG A 63 0.40 16.65 3.31
C ARG A 63 -0.41 17.10 2.10
N LYS A 64 -0.99 16.18 1.34
CA LYS A 64 -1.70 16.41 0.07
C LYS A 64 -0.80 17.03 -0.99
N ASP A 65 0.50 16.77 -0.93
CA ASP A 65 1.44 17.15 -2.00
C ASP A 65 1.41 16.11 -3.12
N TYR A 66 0.23 16.01 -3.76
CA TYR A 66 -0.04 14.96 -4.73
C TYR A 66 0.78 15.09 -6.02
N GLU A 67 1.28 16.29 -6.36
CA GLU A 67 2.21 16.46 -7.49
C GLU A 67 3.57 15.83 -7.18
N THR A 68 4.09 16.05 -5.97
CA THR A 68 5.32 15.40 -5.52
C THR A 68 5.15 13.90 -5.38
N LEU A 69 4.06 13.45 -4.73
CA LEU A 69 3.75 12.02 -4.58
C LEU A 69 3.68 11.32 -5.94
N LEU A 70 2.99 11.92 -6.92
CA LEU A 70 2.89 11.38 -8.26
C LEU A 70 4.26 11.27 -8.95
N ARG A 71 5.10 12.31 -8.82
CA ARG A 71 6.48 12.29 -9.35
C ARG A 71 7.31 11.17 -8.70
N MET A 72 7.24 11.03 -7.39
CA MET A 72 7.97 9.99 -6.66
C MET A 72 7.53 8.59 -7.09
N CYS A 73 6.22 8.35 -7.19
CA CYS A 73 5.69 7.08 -7.68
C CYS A 73 6.17 6.78 -9.11
N ASP A 74 6.15 7.79 -10.00
CA ASP A 74 6.65 7.65 -11.37
C ASP A 74 8.15 7.35 -11.44
N ASP A 75 8.94 7.94 -10.55
CA ASP A 75 10.38 7.72 -10.48
C ASP A 75 10.67 6.30 -9.94
N LEU A 76 10.03 5.88 -8.85
CA LEU A 76 10.17 4.53 -8.28
C LEU A 76 9.80 3.44 -9.30
N LEU A 77 8.65 3.58 -9.95
CA LEU A 77 8.18 2.60 -10.93
C LEU A 77 9.09 2.47 -12.16
N LYS A 78 9.86 3.51 -12.50
CA LYS A 78 10.87 3.48 -13.58
C LYS A 78 12.24 3.03 -13.10
N MET A 79 12.57 3.31 -11.85
CA MET A 79 13.88 3.08 -11.27
C MET A 79 14.10 1.59 -10.98
N PHE A 80 13.06 0.85 -10.58
CA PHE A 80 13.18 -0.55 -10.20
C PHE A 80 12.49 -1.50 -11.19
N GLY A 81 13.01 -2.73 -11.24
CA GLY A 81 12.31 -3.91 -11.72
C GLY A 81 11.28 -4.37 -10.69
N TRP A 82 10.23 -5.02 -11.19
CA TRP A 82 9.09 -5.50 -10.39
C TRP A 82 8.73 -6.94 -10.79
N PRO A 83 9.61 -7.94 -10.53
CA PRO A 83 9.41 -9.31 -11.01
C PRO A 83 8.38 -10.10 -10.18
N GLU A 84 8.59 -10.23 -8.88
CA GLU A 84 7.68 -10.95 -7.96
C GLU A 84 6.63 -10.00 -7.37
N TYR A 85 7.09 -8.94 -6.69
CA TYR A 85 6.24 -7.84 -6.28
C TYR A 85 6.01 -6.88 -7.45
N SER A 86 4.75 -6.59 -7.78
CA SER A 86 4.42 -5.79 -8.96
C SER A 86 4.66 -4.28 -8.79
N GLY A 87 4.99 -3.81 -7.59
CA GLY A 87 4.89 -2.38 -7.25
C GLY A 87 3.45 -1.94 -7.01
N SER A 88 2.56 -2.85 -6.61
CA SER A 88 1.12 -2.64 -6.57
C SER A 88 0.72 -1.42 -5.73
N ASP A 89 1.36 -1.23 -4.57
CA ASP A 89 1.01 -0.14 -3.64
C ASP A 89 1.44 1.21 -4.20
N ILE A 90 2.63 1.28 -4.80
CA ILE A 90 3.12 2.48 -5.51
C ILE A 90 2.20 2.81 -6.71
N LYS A 91 1.76 1.80 -7.46
CA LYS A 91 0.79 2.00 -8.56
C LYS A 91 -0.56 2.48 -8.03
N PHE A 92 -1.01 1.97 -6.88
CA PHE A 92 -2.26 2.39 -6.23
C PHE A 92 -2.16 3.86 -5.77
N LEU A 93 -1.09 4.23 -5.07
CA LEU A 93 -0.81 5.61 -4.64
C LEU A 93 -0.75 6.56 -5.83
N LYS A 94 -0.09 6.17 -6.92
CA LYS A 94 -0.08 6.92 -8.18
C LYS A 94 -1.50 7.18 -8.72
N VAL A 95 -2.37 6.16 -8.74
CA VAL A 95 -3.76 6.29 -9.17
C VAL A 95 -4.54 7.23 -8.25
N SER A 96 -4.33 7.11 -6.94
CA SER A 96 -4.92 8.01 -5.94
C SER A 96 -4.52 9.47 -6.19
N ALA A 97 -3.21 9.73 -6.31
CA ALA A 97 -2.66 11.06 -6.58
C ALA A 97 -3.20 11.67 -7.88
N LEU A 98 -3.29 10.88 -8.97
CA LEU A 98 -3.93 11.32 -10.21
C LEU A 98 -5.40 11.72 -9.99
N GLY A 99 -6.14 10.95 -9.20
CA GLY A 99 -7.53 11.24 -8.86
C GLY A 99 -7.70 12.52 -8.02
N GLU A 100 -6.81 12.75 -7.06
CA GLU A 100 -6.81 13.95 -6.21
C GLU A 100 -6.41 15.22 -6.97
N LEU A 101 -5.53 15.10 -7.97
CA LEU A 101 -5.19 16.17 -8.92
C LEU A 101 -6.29 16.42 -9.97
N GLY A 102 -7.41 15.69 -9.93
CA GLY A 102 -8.49 15.78 -10.91
C GLY A 102 -8.14 15.22 -12.29
N ARG A 103 -7.00 14.52 -12.43
CA ARG A 103 -6.53 13.86 -13.65
C ARG A 103 -7.22 12.49 -13.85
N ASN A 104 -8.54 12.45 -13.64
CA ASN A 104 -9.34 11.22 -13.59
C ASN A 104 -9.26 10.37 -14.86
N ARG A 105 -9.19 11.00 -16.05
CA ARG A 105 -9.08 10.27 -17.32
C ARG A 105 -7.75 9.53 -17.44
N GLU A 106 -6.68 10.13 -16.95
CA GLU A 106 -5.35 9.53 -16.94
C GLU A 106 -5.28 8.37 -15.94
N ALA A 107 -5.86 8.55 -14.74
CA ALA A 107 -6.02 7.46 -13.77
C ALA A 107 -6.76 6.26 -14.40
N VAL A 108 -7.88 6.51 -15.09
CA VAL A 108 -8.64 5.47 -15.79
C VAL A 108 -7.83 4.77 -16.88
N GLU A 109 -7.12 5.52 -17.72
CA GLU A 109 -6.28 4.92 -18.77
C GLU A 109 -5.15 4.06 -18.17
N TYR A 110 -4.54 4.53 -17.10
CA TYR A 110 -3.51 3.81 -16.37
C TYR A 110 -4.06 2.51 -15.77
N CYS A 111 -5.17 2.56 -15.03
CA CYS A 111 -5.81 1.38 -14.44
C CYS A 111 -6.18 0.34 -15.50
N ARG A 112 -6.75 0.76 -16.64
CA ARG A 112 -7.08 -0.18 -17.73
C ARG A 112 -5.88 -0.96 -18.24
N LYS A 113 -4.75 -0.28 -18.44
CA LYS A 113 -3.50 -0.92 -18.87
C LYS A 113 -2.95 -1.86 -17.79
N TRP A 114 -3.02 -1.43 -16.53
CA TRP A 114 -2.55 -2.24 -15.41
C TRP A 114 -3.37 -3.51 -15.22
N ILE A 115 -4.70 -3.40 -15.17
CA ILE A 115 -5.62 -4.54 -15.07
C ILE A 115 -5.47 -5.50 -16.25
N GLN A 116 -5.26 -4.98 -17.47
CA GLN A 116 -5.01 -5.84 -18.64
C GLN A 116 -3.74 -6.67 -18.49
N LYS A 117 -2.70 -6.09 -17.88
CA LYS A 117 -1.41 -6.77 -17.66
C LYS A 117 -1.47 -7.75 -16.49
N GLU A 118 -2.24 -7.42 -15.46
CA GLU A 118 -2.31 -8.15 -14.19
C GLU A 118 -3.79 -8.38 -13.78
N PRO A 119 -4.55 -9.21 -14.51
CA PRO A 119 -5.99 -9.36 -14.31
C PRO A 119 -6.38 -10.01 -12.98
N GLU A 120 -5.48 -10.79 -12.38
CA GLU A 120 -5.68 -11.46 -11.09
C GLU A 120 -5.24 -10.57 -9.90
N ASN A 121 -4.66 -9.41 -10.16
CA ASN A 121 -4.22 -8.48 -9.12
C ASN A 121 -5.43 -7.71 -8.55
N VAL A 122 -5.83 -8.06 -7.32
CA VAL A 122 -6.94 -7.40 -6.62
C VAL A 122 -6.69 -5.90 -6.43
N VAL A 123 -5.46 -5.49 -6.13
CA VAL A 123 -5.09 -4.07 -5.95
C VAL A 123 -5.27 -3.28 -7.25
N ALA A 124 -4.88 -3.86 -8.38
CA ALA A 124 -5.08 -3.26 -9.70
C ALA A 124 -6.58 -3.02 -10.00
N SER A 125 -7.40 -4.01 -9.70
CA SER A 125 -8.86 -3.93 -9.90
C SER A 125 -9.50 -2.95 -8.92
N THR A 126 -9.07 -2.93 -7.66
CA THR A 126 -9.52 -1.97 -6.64
C THR A 126 -9.19 -0.53 -7.04
N ALA A 127 -7.96 -0.26 -7.51
CA ALA A 127 -7.57 1.04 -8.06
C ALA A 127 -8.45 1.43 -9.26
N GLY A 128 -8.78 0.46 -10.12
CA GLY A 128 -9.73 0.61 -11.22
C GLY A 128 -11.13 1.03 -10.77
N VAL A 129 -11.69 0.37 -9.74
CA VAL A 129 -12.99 0.72 -9.17
C VAL A 129 -13.01 2.17 -8.70
N TYR A 130 -12.01 2.61 -7.93
CA TYR A 130 -11.92 4.00 -7.48
C TYR A 130 -11.81 4.99 -8.65
N ALA A 131 -10.98 4.70 -9.65
CA ALA A 131 -10.84 5.55 -10.83
C ALA A 131 -12.15 5.66 -11.63
N PHE A 132 -12.85 4.54 -11.83
CA PHE A 132 -14.12 4.49 -12.55
C PHE A 132 -15.26 5.19 -11.79
N ILE A 133 -15.27 5.14 -10.45
CA ILE A 133 -16.21 5.94 -9.65
C ILE A 133 -16.04 7.44 -9.94
N ARG A 134 -14.79 7.93 -10.01
CA ARG A 134 -14.50 9.36 -10.29
C ARG A 134 -14.93 9.80 -11.69
N THR A 135 -14.99 8.88 -12.66
CA THR A 135 -15.50 9.15 -14.02
C THR A 135 -16.96 8.73 -14.24
N LYS A 136 -17.64 8.21 -13.20
CA LYS A 136 -19.01 7.68 -13.23
C LYS A 136 -19.20 6.48 -14.18
N GLU A 137 -18.14 5.72 -14.40
CA GLU A 137 -18.15 4.47 -15.18
C GLU A 137 -18.59 3.29 -14.28
N TYR A 138 -19.78 3.41 -13.67
CA TYR A 138 -20.23 2.51 -12.60
C TYR A 138 -20.42 1.05 -13.05
N GLU A 139 -20.87 0.81 -14.28
CA GLU A 139 -21.05 -0.55 -14.81
C GLU A 139 -19.72 -1.31 -14.91
N GLU A 140 -18.65 -0.61 -15.31
CA GLU A 140 -17.31 -1.20 -15.40
C GLU A 140 -16.70 -1.40 -14.00
N ALA A 141 -16.96 -0.47 -13.08
CA ALA A 141 -16.59 -0.63 -11.67
C ALA A 141 -17.28 -1.83 -11.02
N GLU A 142 -18.58 -2.03 -11.28
CA GLU A 142 -19.34 -3.15 -10.74
C GLU A 142 -18.86 -4.50 -11.30
N LYS A 143 -18.55 -4.57 -12.59
CA LYS A 143 -17.95 -5.78 -13.18
C LYS A 143 -16.60 -6.13 -12.55
N LEU A 144 -15.74 -5.14 -12.31
CA LEU A 144 -14.46 -5.38 -11.64
C LEU A 144 -14.68 -5.92 -10.22
N ALA A 145 -15.55 -5.27 -9.44
CA ALA A 145 -15.83 -5.70 -8.07
C ALA A 145 -16.42 -7.12 -8.02
N ALA A 146 -17.35 -7.45 -8.92
CA ALA A 146 -17.95 -8.79 -9.01
C ALA A 146 -16.94 -9.88 -9.38
N GLY A 147 -15.80 -9.54 -10.00
CA GLY A 147 -14.74 -10.49 -10.31
C GLY A 147 -14.01 -11.03 -9.07
N PHE A 148 -13.99 -10.26 -7.99
CA PHE A 148 -13.27 -10.59 -6.74
C PHE A 148 -14.23 -10.84 -5.55
N ILE A 149 -15.47 -10.36 -5.60
CA ILE A 149 -16.50 -10.61 -4.59
C ILE A 149 -17.41 -11.75 -5.06
N LEU A 150 -16.96 -13.00 -4.85
CA LEU A 150 -17.74 -14.20 -5.20
C LEU A 150 -18.93 -14.42 -4.27
N ASN A 151 -18.77 -14.09 -2.99
CA ASN A 151 -19.81 -14.16 -1.97
C ASN A 151 -19.97 -12.78 -1.29
N PRO A 152 -21.09 -12.06 -1.49
CA PRO A 152 -21.25 -10.69 -1.01
C PRO A 152 -21.41 -10.55 0.51
N THR A 153 -21.43 -11.66 1.26
CA THR A 153 -21.48 -11.66 2.73
C THR A 153 -20.19 -12.14 3.38
N GLU A 154 -19.18 -12.50 2.60
CA GLU A 154 -17.95 -13.12 3.10
C GLU A 154 -16.75 -12.30 2.67
N CYS A 155 -16.38 -11.36 3.55
CA CYS A 155 -15.16 -10.57 3.42
C CYS A 155 -14.00 -11.35 4.05
N THR A 156 -12.88 -11.40 3.34
CA THR A 156 -11.64 -12.10 3.71
C THR A 156 -10.45 -11.18 3.51
N GLU A 157 -9.28 -11.58 4.00
CA GLU A 157 -8.02 -10.84 3.80
C GLU A 157 -7.74 -10.58 2.31
N GLU A 158 -7.93 -11.59 1.47
CA GLU A 158 -7.66 -11.52 0.02
C GLU A 158 -8.55 -10.51 -0.73
N ASN A 159 -9.75 -10.20 -0.22
CA ASN A 159 -10.74 -9.39 -0.93
C ASN A 159 -11.25 -8.17 -0.15
N GLU A 160 -10.76 -7.91 1.06
CA GLU A 160 -11.17 -6.79 1.91
C GLU A 160 -11.07 -5.46 1.16
N LEU A 161 -9.95 -5.22 0.48
CA LEU A 161 -9.73 -4.01 -0.31
C LEU A 161 -10.83 -3.80 -1.35
N MET A 162 -11.27 -4.88 -2.00
CA MET A 162 -12.34 -4.84 -2.98
C MET A 162 -13.70 -4.60 -2.32
N PHE A 163 -13.97 -5.20 -1.16
CA PHE A 163 -15.19 -4.93 -0.38
C PHE A 163 -15.29 -3.44 -0.01
N THR A 164 -14.19 -2.85 0.46
CA THR A 164 -14.12 -1.43 0.80
C THR A 164 -14.37 -0.55 -0.44
N ALA A 165 -13.78 -0.89 -1.59
CA ALA A 165 -14.06 -0.18 -2.85
C ALA A 165 -15.51 -0.38 -3.35
N ALA A 166 -16.08 -1.58 -3.20
CA ALA A 166 -17.46 -1.88 -3.57
C ALA A 166 -18.47 -1.11 -2.70
N SER A 167 -18.21 -0.95 -1.40
CA SER A 167 -19.02 -0.08 -0.53
C SER A 167 -19.07 1.35 -1.07
N LYS A 168 -17.91 1.90 -1.46
CA LYS A 168 -17.80 3.24 -2.06
C LYS A 168 -18.49 3.33 -3.42
N LEU A 169 -18.44 2.28 -4.22
CA LEU A 169 -19.20 2.19 -5.47
C LEU A 169 -20.71 2.26 -5.20
N TYR A 170 -21.24 1.43 -4.30
CA TYR A 170 -22.67 1.42 -3.97
C TYR A 170 -23.13 2.73 -3.34
N GLU A 171 -22.27 3.39 -2.55
CA GLU A 171 -22.49 4.75 -2.07
C GLU A 171 -22.65 5.74 -3.24
N ALA A 172 -21.72 5.75 -4.20
CA ALA A 172 -21.75 6.62 -5.37
C ALA A 172 -22.95 6.36 -6.29
N MET A 173 -23.43 5.11 -6.36
CA MET A 173 -24.63 4.71 -7.11
C MET A 173 -25.95 4.99 -6.35
N GLY A 174 -25.91 5.35 -5.06
CA GLY A 174 -27.10 5.51 -4.22
C GLY A 174 -27.78 4.20 -3.80
N ARG A 175 -27.09 3.06 -3.94
CA ARG A 175 -27.56 1.70 -3.63
C ARG A 175 -27.40 1.39 -2.14
N LYS A 176 -28.32 1.93 -1.33
CA LYS A 176 -28.23 1.86 0.14
C LYS A 176 -28.26 0.43 0.70
N LYS A 177 -29.00 -0.50 0.10
CA LYS A 177 -29.13 -1.86 0.63
C LYS A 177 -27.86 -2.66 0.40
N GLU A 178 -27.33 -2.59 -0.82
CA GLU A 178 -26.09 -3.24 -1.22
C GLU A 178 -24.93 -2.69 -0.38
N LYS A 179 -24.83 -1.36 -0.23
CA LYS A 179 -23.85 -0.73 0.67
C LYS A 179 -23.96 -1.27 2.11
N GLN A 180 -25.15 -1.31 2.69
CA GLN A 180 -25.35 -1.79 4.06
C GLN A 180 -24.93 -3.26 4.24
N GLN A 181 -25.18 -4.10 3.24
CA GLN A 181 -24.75 -5.50 3.25
C GLN A 181 -23.22 -5.59 3.18
N THR A 182 -22.59 -4.85 2.27
CA THR A 182 -21.12 -4.81 2.13
C THR A 182 -20.45 -4.28 3.40
N ASP A 183 -20.94 -3.17 3.96
CA ASP A 183 -20.42 -2.58 5.20
C ASP A 183 -20.50 -3.56 6.38
N ARG A 184 -21.57 -4.37 6.42
CA ARG A 184 -21.73 -5.40 7.45
C ARG A 184 -20.67 -6.49 7.32
N ALA A 185 -20.42 -6.98 6.11
CA ALA A 185 -19.41 -8.00 5.86
C ALA A 185 -17.99 -7.50 6.23
N ILE A 186 -17.66 -6.25 5.89
CA ILE A 186 -16.39 -5.62 6.29
C ILE A 186 -16.27 -5.56 7.82
N LYS A 187 -17.34 -5.14 8.51
CA LYS A 187 -17.35 -5.05 9.98
C LYS A 187 -17.18 -6.41 10.64
N GLU A 188 -17.91 -7.43 10.18
CA GLU A 188 -17.82 -8.80 10.70
C GLU A 188 -16.41 -9.38 10.48
N TYR A 189 -15.76 -9.06 9.35
CA TYR A 189 -14.36 -9.41 9.10
C TYR A 189 -13.41 -8.73 10.10
N GLY A 190 -13.55 -7.41 10.31
CA GLY A 190 -12.72 -6.66 11.24
C GLY A 190 -12.85 -7.14 12.69
N GLU A 191 -14.08 -7.44 13.15
CA GLU A 191 -14.32 -8.00 14.48
C GLU A 191 -13.68 -9.39 14.66
N ARG A 192 -13.68 -10.21 13.60
CA ARG A 192 -13.00 -11.51 13.63
C ARG A 192 -11.47 -11.34 13.72
N LEU A 193 -10.89 -10.46 12.92
CA LEU A 193 -9.46 -10.19 12.94
C LEU A 193 -8.99 -9.66 14.30
N GLU A 194 -9.75 -8.74 14.90
CA GLU A 194 -9.47 -8.22 16.24
C GLU A 194 -9.50 -9.33 17.31
N ALA A 195 -10.45 -10.26 17.22
CA ALA A 195 -10.53 -11.40 18.13
C ALA A 195 -9.35 -12.37 17.94
N GLU A 196 -8.97 -12.67 16.69
CA GLU A 196 -7.83 -13.55 16.39
C GLU A 196 -6.51 -12.96 16.90
N LEU A 197 -6.31 -11.64 16.77
CA LEU A 197 -5.14 -10.93 17.32
C LEU A 197 -5.14 -10.92 18.85
N ALA A 198 -6.29 -10.69 19.47
CA ALA A 198 -6.42 -10.71 20.93
C ALA A 198 -6.15 -12.11 21.52
N ASP A 199 -6.55 -13.18 20.82
CA ASP A 199 -6.23 -14.56 21.23
C ASP A 199 -4.72 -14.85 21.09
N PHE A 200 -4.05 -14.28 20.09
CA PHE A 200 -2.59 -14.40 19.91
C PHE A 200 -1.80 -13.69 21.03
N ASP A 201 -2.21 -12.47 21.39
CA ASP A 201 -1.57 -11.69 22.48
C ASP A 201 -1.71 -12.37 23.87
N MET A 202 -2.73 -13.23 24.05
CA MET A 202 -2.96 -13.96 25.30
C MET A 202 -2.10 -15.22 25.45
N ASP A 203 -1.62 -15.81 24.35
CA ASP A 203 -0.73 -16.99 24.39
C ASP A 203 0.74 -16.61 24.72
N ASP A 204 1.15 -15.34 24.50
CA ASP A 204 2.49 -14.83 24.83
C ASP A 204 2.63 -14.36 26.30
N GLU A 205 1.54 -14.13 27.04
CA GLU A 205 1.61 -13.78 28.48
C GLU A 205 1.89 -15.00 29.39
N ASP A 206 1.68 -16.23 28.90
CA ASP A 206 1.85 -17.46 29.69
C ASP A 206 3.25 -18.11 29.61
N GLU A 207 4.18 -17.62 28.75
CA GLU A 207 5.55 -18.16 28.63
C GLU A 207 6.64 -17.37 29.39
N TYR A 208 6.30 -16.24 30.02
CA TYR A 208 7.20 -15.53 30.94
C TYR A 208 6.67 -15.49 32.37
N SER A 209 6.43 -16.69 32.95
CA SER A 209 6.55 -16.84 34.40
C SER A 209 7.98 -16.50 34.79
N PHE A 210 8.21 -15.27 35.23
CA PHE A 210 9.38 -14.83 35.99
C PHE A 210 9.46 -15.64 37.29
N GLY A 211 9.92 -16.89 37.19
CA GLY A 211 10.12 -17.83 38.29
C GLY A 211 11.47 -18.51 38.11
N ASP A 212 12.33 -18.35 39.11
CA ASP A 212 13.66 -18.97 39.24
C ASP A 212 14.73 -18.57 38.21
N TRP A 213 15.20 -17.32 38.32
CA TRP A 213 16.64 -17.07 38.14
C TRP A 213 17.25 -16.96 39.53
N ASP A 214 17.78 -18.08 40.05
CA ASP A 214 18.66 -18.09 41.22
C ASP A 214 19.91 -17.26 40.89
N ASP A 215 20.12 -16.20 41.66
CA ASP A 215 21.14 -15.15 41.48
C ASP A 215 22.60 -15.60 41.74
N ASP A 216 22.87 -16.91 41.77
CA ASP A 216 24.10 -17.47 42.35
C ASP A 216 25.12 -18.05 41.34
N ASP A 217 24.89 -18.00 40.02
CA ASP A 217 25.80 -18.60 39.02
C ASP A 217 26.29 -17.62 37.92
N LEU A 218 26.70 -16.42 38.31
CA LEU A 218 27.54 -15.57 37.45
C LEU A 218 29.02 -15.65 37.87
N PRO A 219 29.89 -16.35 37.11
CA PRO A 219 31.32 -16.33 37.37
C PRO A 219 31.93 -15.00 36.92
N PHE A 220 32.65 -14.36 37.84
CA PHE A 220 33.43 -13.11 37.64
C PHE A 220 34.58 -13.28 36.63
#